data_AF-A0A699YQT2-F1
#
_entry.id   AF-A0A699YQT2-F1
#
_cell.length_a   1.000
_cell.length_b   1.000
_cell.length_c   1.000
_cell.angle_alpha   90.00
_cell.angle_beta   90.00
_cell.angle_gamma   90.00
#
_symmetry.space_group_name_H-M   'P 1'
#
loop_
_entity.id
_entity.type
_entity.pdbx_description
1 polymer ?
#
loop_
_entity_poly.entity_id
_entity_poly.type
_entity_poly.pdbx_seq_one_letter_code
_entity_poly.pdbx_strand_id
1 'polypeptide(L)'
;MANMTLRQPEVVHLCAEVGVIDWVLELMAAMPASRGVQRSGCILVRNMVVRTTEHRAAFLEKGAEALLRAAKQRHPKYCNDVGSAALRDLGLDNYGTMEEFCVGNAAEDEYDD
;
A
#
# COMPACT_ATOMS: atom_id res chain seq x y z
N MET A 1 12.08 6.53 0.31
CA MET A 1 11.38 6.21 1.57
C MET A 1 11.39 4.71 1.93
N ALA A 2 10.99 3.79 1.03
CA ALA A 2 10.98 2.34 1.33
C ALA A 2 12.36 1.75 1.73
N ASN A 3 13.47 2.34 1.27
CA ASN A 3 14.83 1.95 1.68
C ASN A 3 15.25 2.58 3.02
N MET A 4 14.61 3.67 3.47
CA MET A 4 14.89 4.30 4.77
C MET A 4 14.28 3.49 5.93
N THR A 5 13.07 2.95 5.74
CA THR A 5 12.41 2.05 6.71
C THR A 5 13.12 0.71 6.89
N LEU A 6 13.99 0.32 5.95
CA LEU A 6 14.81 -0.90 6.05
C LEU A 6 16.15 -0.67 6.77
N ARG A 7 16.69 0.56 6.74
CA ARG A 7 18.05 0.86 7.25
C ARG A 7 18.09 1.52 8.62
N GLN A 8 16.96 2.08 9.09
CA GLN A 8 16.88 2.73 10.40
C GLN A 8 15.59 2.27 11.12
N PRO A 9 15.66 1.25 11.98
CA PRO A 9 14.49 0.74 12.71
C PRO A 9 13.90 1.76 13.69
N GLU A 10 14.67 2.77 14.11
CA GLU A 10 14.17 3.90 14.93
C GLU A 10 13.15 4.78 14.17
N VAL A 11 13.28 4.88 12.84
CA VAL A 11 12.32 5.62 11.99
C VAL A 11 10.98 4.88 11.93
N VAL A 12 10.98 3.54 12.03
CA VAL A 12 9.74 2.74 12.09
C VAL A 12 8.98 2.99 13.39
N HIS A 13 9.67 3.15 14.52
CA HIS A 13 9.05 3.51 15.80
C HIS A 13 8.51 4.94 15.83
N LEU A 14 9.25 5.91 15.26
CA LEU A 14 8.78 7.30 15.14
C LEU A 14 7.58 7.44 14.18
N CYS A 15 7.50 6.57 13.16
CA CYS A 15 6.37 6.52 12.23
C CYS A 15 5.12 5.86 12.83
N ALA A 16 5.27 4.84 13.67
CA ALA A 16 4.13 4.15 14.30
C ALA A 16 3.37 5.04 15.30
N GLU A 17 4.04 6.03 15.92
CA GLU A 17 3.43 6.95 16.89
C GLU A 17 2.74 8.19 16.26
N VAL A 18 2.89 8.48 14.95
CA VAL A 18 2.52 9.80 14.38
C VAL A 18 1.63 9.71 13.12
N GLY A 19 0.65 8.81 13.05
CA GLY A 19 -0.34 8.83 11.97
C GLY A 19 0.22 8.49 10.58
N VAL A 20 1.32 7.73 10.52
CA VAL A 20 1.91 7.29 9.24
C VAL A 20 1.00 6.37 8.45
N ILE A 21 0.07 5.68 9.13
CA ILE A 21 -0.99 4.94 8.44
C ILE A 21 -1.81 5.90 7.56
N ASP A 22 -2.32 6.98 8.14
CA ASP A 22 -3.10 7.98 7.42
C ASP A 22 -2.29 8.61 6.29
N TRP A 23 -1.03 8.97 6.58
CA TRP A 23 -0.14 9.58 5.61
C TRP A 23 0.15 8.68 4.41
N VAL A 24 0.35 7.38 4.63
CA VAL A 24 0.62 6.41 3.56
C VAL A 24 -0.61 6.22 2.68
N LEU A 25 -1.78 6.07 3.30
CA LEU A 25 -3.03 5.88 2.57
C LEU A 25 -3.40 7.15 1.78
N GLU A 26 -3.21 8.33 2.37
CA GLU A 26 -3.40 9.62 1.70
C GLU A 26 -2.43 9.80 0.52
N LEU A 27 -1.15 9.47 0.70
CA LEU A 27 -0.16 9.55 -0.36
C LEU A 27 -0.47 8.60 -1.53
N MET A 28 -0.93 7.38 -1.23
CA MET A 28 -1.37 6.42 -2.25
C MET A 28 -2.61 6.92 -2.99
N ALA A 29 -3.55 7.56 -2.29
CA ALA A 29 -4.75 8.15 -2.89
C ALA A 29 -4.43 9.39 -3.75
N ALA A 30 -3.49 10.23 -3.32
CA ALA A 30 -3.10 11.46 -4.01
C ALA A 30 -2.26 11.19 -5.26
N MET A 31 -1.48 10.11 -5.30
CA MET A 31 -0.59 9.77 -6.42
C MET A 31 -0.84 8.35 -6.97
N PRO A 32 -2.05 8.06 -7.51
CA PRO A 32 -2.38 6.74 -8.04
C PRO A 32 -1.54 6.36 -9.27
N ALA A 33 -1.06 7.34 -10.03
CA ALA A 33 -0.23 7.11 -11.22
C ALA A 33 1.24 6.76 -10.91
N SER A 34 1.76 7.09 -9.72
CA SER A 34 3.17 6.87 -9.41
C SER A 34 3.45 5.43 -8.99
N ARG A 35 4.03 4.64 -9.91
CA ARG A 35 4.43 3.24 -9.65
C ARG A 35 5.28 3.09 -8.39
N GLY A 36 6.20 4.04 -8.16
CA GLY A 36 7.12 4.03 -7.02
C GLY A 36 6.41 4.26 -5.69
N VAL A 37 5.43 5.18 -5.67
CA VAL A 37 4.59 5.46 -4.50
C VAL A 37 3.71 4.26 -4.19
N GLN A 38 3.01 3.71 -5.19
CA GLN A 38 2.11 2.57 -5.01
C GLN A 38 2.85 1.33 -4.48
N ARG A 39 3.98 0.99 -5.10
CA ARG A 39 4.79 -0.15 -4.64
C ARG A 39 5.33 0.05 -3.23
N SER A 40 5.83 1.25 -2.93
CA SER A 40 6.34 1.59 -1.60
C SER A 40 5.24 1.56 -0.54
N GLY A 41 4.05 2.05 -0.88
CA GLY A 41 2.86 2.03 -0.03
C GLY A 41 2.44 0.61 0.32
N CYS A 42 2.33 -0.28 -0.67
CA CYS A 42 2.05 -1.71 -0.45
C CYS A 42 3.06 -2.36 0.51
N ILE A 43 4.37 -2.11 0.31
CA ILE A 43 5.43 -2.64 1.17
C ILE A 43 5.31 -2.09 2.60
N LEU A 44 5.02 -0.80 2.74
CA LEU A 44 4.92 -0.16 4.04
C LEU A 44 3.70 -0.64 4.82
N VAL A 45 2.53 -0.73 4.17
CA VAL A 45 1.32 -1.33 4.77
C VAL A 45 1.59 -2.76 5.23
N ARG A 46 2.19 -3.59 4.38
CA ARG A 46 2.57 -4.96 4.73
C ARG A 46 3.45 -4.99 5.99
N ASN A 47 4.52 -4.19 6.01
CA ASN A 47 5.47 -4.16 7.12
C ASN A 47 4.83 -3.70 8.43
N MET A 48 3.93 -2.72 8.38
CA MET A 48 3.20 -2.24 9.56
C MET A 48 2.24 -3.32 10.07
N VAL A 49 1.41 -3.89 9.20
CA VAL A 49 0.40 -4.88 9.58
C VAL A 49 1.01 -6.15 10.18
N VAL A 50 2.17 -6.59 9.68
CA VAL A 50 2.90 -7.74 10.27
C VAL A 50 3.38 -7.46 11.69
N ARG A 51 3.64 -6.20 12.04
CA ARG A 51 4.12 -5.78 13.36
C ARG A 51 3.00 -5.37 14.32
N THR A 52 1.83 -4.99 13.79
CA THR A 52 0.66 -4.52 14.55
C THR A 52 -0.60 -5.25 14.09
N THR A 53 -0.65 -6.56 14.31
CA THR A 53 -1.76 -7.39 13.82
C THR A 53 -3.10 -7.04 14.48
N GLU A 54 -3.05 -6.49 15.70
CA GLU A 54 -4.18 -5.92 16.43
C GLU A 54 -4.80 -4.69 15.75
N HIS A 55 -4.06 -4.01 14.86
CA HIS A 55 -4.52 -2.80 14.16
C HIS A 55 -5.04 -3.06 12.75
N ARG A 56 -5.11 -4.32 12.31
CA ARG A 56 -5.66 -4.70 10.98
C ARG A 56 -7.02 -4.07 10.72
N ALA A 57 -7.92 -4.09 11.70
CA ALA A 57 -9.24 -3.48 11.58
C ALA A 57 -9.14 -1.98 11.29
N ALA A 58 -8.26 -1.24 11.96
CA ALA A 58 -8.07 0.18 11.74
C ALA A 58 -7.52 0.49 10.33
N PHE A 59 -6.64 -0.36 9.78
CA PHE A 59 -6.20 -0.23 8.38
C PHE A 59 -7.36 -0.40 7.40
N LEU A 60 -8.22 -1.41 7.64
CA LEU A 60 -9.37 -1.68 6.78
C LEU A 60 -10.40 -0.54 6.86
N GLU A 61 -10.71 -0.06 8.08
CA GLU A 61 -11.61 1.10 8.30
C GLU A 61 -11.10 2.36 7.61
N LYS A 62 -9.78 2.55 7.53
CA LYS A 62 -9.15 3.69 6.83
C LYS A 62 -9.05 3.49 5.30
N GLY A 63 -9.57 2.39 4.76
CA GLY A 63 -9.66 2.17 3.31
C GLY A 63 -8.42 1.55 2.66
N ALA A 64 -7.54 0.91 3.45
CA ALA A 64 -6.32 0.28 2.91
C ALA A 64 -6.62 -0.76 1.83
N GLU A 65 -7.69 -1.54 1.96
CA GLU A 65 -8.07 -2.55 0.98
C GLU A 65 -8.27 -1.97 -0.42
N ALA A 66 -9.11 -0.93 -0.55
CA ALA A 66 -9.43 -0.32 -1.82
C ALA A 66 -8.17 0.24 -2.51
N LEU A 67 -7.29 0.88 -1.73
CA LEU A 67 -6.04 1.45 -2.23
C LEU A 67 -5.06 0.36 -2.70
N LEU A 68 -4.94 -0.75 -1.96
CA LEU A 68 -4.11 -1.88 -2.35
C LEU A 68 -4.63 -2.56 -3.62
N ARG A 69 -5.96 -2.73 -3.75
CA ARG A 69 -6.57 -3.29 -4.97
C ARG A 69 -6.37 -2.36 -6.17
N ALA A 70 -6.56 -1.05 -5.98
CA ALA A 70 -6.31 -0.05 -7.03
C ALA A 70 -4.84 -0.04 -7.48
N ALA A 71 -3.89 -0.12 -6.54
CA ALA A 71 -2.47 -0.23 -6.83
C ALA A 71 -2.15 -1.46 -7.69
N LYS A 72 -2.74 -2.62 -7.36
CA LYS A 72 -2.60 -3.87 -8.13
C LYS A 72 -3.17 -3.77 -9.54
N GLN A 73 -4.35 -3.16 -9.69
CA GLN A 73 -5.01 -3.01 -10.99
C GLN A 73 -4.26 -2.05 -11.90
N ARG A 74 -3.80 -0.92 -11.35
CA ARG A 74 -3.14 0.13 -12.14
C ARG A 74 -1.68 -0.18 -12.46
N HIS A 75 -0.98 -0.87 -11.55
CA HIS A 75 0.44 -1.21 -11.70
C HIS A 75 0.71 -2.71 -11.52
N PRO A 76 0.08 -3.60 -12.31
CA PRO A 76 0.10 -5.04 -12.06
C PRO A 76 1.52 -5.63 -12.12
N LYS A 77 2.41 -5.09 -12.95
CA LYS A 77 3.82 -5.53 -13.03
C LYS A 77 4.63 -5.25 -11.76
N TYR A 78 4.25 -4.24 -10.97
CA TYR A 78 5.05 -3.74 -9.84
C TYR A 78 4.39 -3.93 -8.48
N CYS A 79 3.06 -4.03 -8.47
CA CYS A 79 2.27 -4.02 -7.25
C CYS A 79 1.49 -5.32 -6.99
N ASN A 80 1.43 -6.25 -7.95
CA ASN A 80 0.61 -7.46 -7.78
C ASN A 80 1.12 -8.36 -6.65
N ASP A 81 2.43 -8.62 -6.59
CA ASP A 81 3.06 -9.42 -5.54
C ASP A 81 2.95 -8.75 -4.16
N VAL A 82 3.39 -7.50 -4.05
CA VAL A 82 3.42 -6.76 -2.79
C VAL A 82 2.04 -6.37 -2.31
N GLY A 83 1.11 -6.07 -3.21
CA GLY A 83 -0.29 -5.76 -2.90
C GLY A 83 -1.03 -7.01 -2.42
N SER A 84 -0.83 -8.16 -3.08
CA SER A 84 -1.41 -9.43 -2.62
C SER A 84 -0.86 -9.84 -1.25
N ALA A 85 0.43 -9.63 -1.01
CA ALA A 85 1.04 -9.86 0.31
C ALA A 85 0.44 -8.95 1.38
N ALA A 86 0.24 -7.66 1.10
CA ALA A 86 -0.37 -6.71 2.02
C ALA A 86 -1.83 -7.08 2.35
N LEU A 87 -2.63 -7.45 1.35
CA LEU A 87 -4.03 -7.89 1.54
C LEU A 87 -4.12 -9.18 2.37
N ARG A 88 -3.24 -10.16 2.10
CA ARG A 88 -3.13 -11.37 2.92
C ARG A 88 -2.76 -11.04 4.36
N ASP A 89 -1.77 -10.16 4.56
CA ASP A 89 -1.29 -9.81 5.90
C ASP A 89 -2.36 -9.03 6.69
N LEU A 90 -3.27 -8.32 6.00
CA LEU A 90 -4.49 -7.71 6.56
C LEU A 90 -5.59 -8.72 6.92
N GLY A 91 -5.49 -9.97 6.46
CA GLY A 91 -6.48 -11.03 6.73
C GLY A 91 -7.63 -11.12 5.72
N LEU A 92 -7.46 -10.56 4.51
CA LEU A 92 -8.42 -10.71 3.42
C LEU A 92 -8.11 -11.99 2.64
N ASP A 93 -9.13 -12.80 2.34
CA ASP A 93 -8.97 -14.10 1.67
C ASP A 93 -8.97 -14.03 0.14
N ASN A 94 -9.63 -13.01 -0.44
CA ASN A 94 -9.71 -12.74 -1.88
C ASN A 94 -8.57 -11.82 -2.37
N TYR A 95 -7.37 -12.03 -1.84
CA TYR A 95 -6.20 -11.20 -2.15
C TYR A 95 -5.61 -11.45 -3.54
N GLY A 96 -5.94 -12.57 -4.18
CA GLY A 96 -5.47 -12.93 -5.54
C GLY A 96 -6.40 -12.49 -6.67
N THR A 97 -7.65 -12.15 -6.38
CA THR A 97 -8.64 -11.77 -7.39
C THR A 97 -8.52 -10.29 -7.74
N MET A 98 -8.48 -9.99 -9.04
CA MET A 98 -8.71 -8.65 -9.57
C MET A 98 -10.22 -8.45 -9.65
N GLU A 99 -10.85 -8.08 -8.54
CA GLU A 99 -12.21 -7.54 -8.60
C GLU A 99 -12.14 -6.15 -9.21
N GLU A 100 -12.93 -5.87 -10.25
CA GLU A 100 -13.01 -4.56 -10.87
C GLU A 100 -13.52 -3.54 -9.85
N PHE A 101 -12.68 -2.57 -9.51
CA PHE A 101 -13.11 -1.39 -8.78
C PHE A 101 -12.92 -0.22 -9.73
N CYS A 102 -14.02 0.43 -10.12
CA CYS A 102 -14.02 1.55 -11.04
C CYS A 102 -13.32 2.77 -10.43
N VAL A 103 -11.99 2.84 -10.51
CA VAL A 103 -11.26 4.09 -10.33
C VAL A 103 -11.01 4.64 -11.73
N GLY A 104 -11.75 5.71 -12.04
CA GLY A 104 -11.79 6.36 -13.34
C GLY A 104 -10.41 6.66 -13.92
N ASN A 105 -10.36 6.52 -15.25
CA ASN A 105 -9.26 6.82 -16.15
C ASN A 105 -8.28 7.87 -15.63
N ALA A 106 -7.00 7.54 -15.69
CA ALA A 106 -5.98 8.54 -15.93
C ALA A 106 -4.84 7.91 -16.73
N ALA A 107 -4.40 8.68 -17.71
CA ALA A 107 -3.51 8.35 -18.81
C ALA A 107 -2.25 7.58 -18.42
N GLU A 108 -1.81 6.82 -19.41
CA GLU A 108 -0.45 6.40 -19.68
C GLU A 108 0.49 7.59 -19.44
N ASP A 109 1.58 7.38 -18.70
CA ASP A 109 2.82 8.07 -19.01
C ASP A 109 4.00 7.25 -18.48
N GLU A 110 4.78 6.85 -19.47
CA GLU A 110 6.13 6.34 -19.44
C GLU A 110 7.04 7.32 -18.68
N TYR A 111 7.76 6.86 -17.67
CA TYR A 111 9.03 7.49 -17.32
C TYR A 111 10.00 6.44 -16.78
N ASP A 112 11.09 6.30 -17.51
CA ASP A 112 12.25 5.46 -17.26
C ASP A 112 13.07 5.98 -16.06
N ASP A 113 14.12 5.22 -15.73
CA ASP A 113 15.03 5.27 -14.57
C ASP A 113 14.59 4.45 -13.32
#